data_AF-A0A838PB60-F1
#
_entry.id   AF-A0A838PB60-F1
#
_cell.length_a   1.000
_cell.length_b   1.000
_cell.length_c   1.000
_cell.angle_alpha   90.00
_cell.angle_beta   90.00
_cell.angle_gamma   90.00
#
_symmetry.space_group_name_H-M   'P 1'
#
loop_
_entity.id
_entity.type
_entity.pdbx_description
1 polymer ?
#
loop_
_entity_poly.entity_id
_entity_poly.type
_entity_poly.pdbx_seq_one_letter_code
_entity_poly.pdbx_strand_id
1 'polypeptide(L)' 'MDAVEEAICFGWIESIGFKSMDAERYATRFSPRRPKSNWTETNKERARRMIAEGKMTEAGRGSLPLDFKD' A
#
# COMPACT_ATOMS: atom_id res chain seq x y z
N MET A 1 4.30 -2.66 -12.25
CA MET A 1 3.82 -2.23 -10.93
C MET A 1 2.58 -3.06 -10.63
N ASP A 2 2.50 -3.67 -9.47
CA ASP A 2 1.27 -4.34 -9.01
C ASP A 2 0.31 -3.32 -8.37
N ALA A 3 -0.99 -3.62 -8.33
CA ALA A 3 -2.02 -2.76 -7.75
C ALA A 3 -1.73 -2.35 -6.30
N VAL A 4 -1.05 -3.21 -5.51
CA VAL A 4 -0.61 -2.88 -4.15
C VAL A 4 0.46 -1.80 -4.13
N GLU A 5 1.43 -1.86 -5.05
CA GLU A 5 2.48 -0.84 -5.15
C GLU A 5 1.89 0.50 -5.60
N GLU A 6 0.99 0.48 -6.58
CA GLU A 6 0.28 1.69 -7.03
C GLU A 6 -0.55 2.27 -5.89
N ALA A 7 -1.28 1.44 -5.14
CA ALA A 7 -2.02 1.89 -3.97
C ALA A 7 -1.10 2.57 -2.94
N ILE A 8 0.07 2.00 -2.66
CA ILE A 8 1.06 2.60 -1.75
C ILE A 8 1.53 3.96 -2.28
N CYS A 9 1.79 4.10 -3.59
CA CYS A 9 2.20 5.36 -4.21
C CYS A 9 1.21 6.50 -3.96
N PHE A 10 -0.07 6.20 -3.78
CA PHE A 10 -1.14 7.18 -3.54
C PHE A 10 -1.63 7.22 -2.08
N GLY A 11 -0.98 6.50 -1.17
CA GLY A 11 -1.31 6.48 0.25
C GLY A 11 -2.52 5.60 0.60
N TRP A 12 -2.74 4.55 -0.18
CA TRP A 12 -3.81 3.58 -0.01
C TRP A 12 -3.26 2.23 0.50
N ILE A 13 -4.16 1.36 0.94
CA ILE A 13 -3.86 0.00 1.39
C ILE A 13 -4.94 -0.97 0.93
N GLU A 14 -4.54 -2.19 0.64
CA GLU A 14 -5.37 -3.37 0.47
C GLU A 14 -5.86 -3.95 1.81
N SER A 15 -7.01 -4.63 1.82
CA SER A 15 -7.46 -5.42 2.97
C SER A 15 -6.56 -6.64 3.21
N ILE A 16 -6.45 -7.07 4.48
CA ILE A 16 -5.60 -8.21 4.93
C ILE A 16 -5.99 -9.56 4.28
N GLY A 17 -7.09 -9.63 3.54
CA GLY A 17 -7.47 -10.82 2.79
C GLY A 17 -8.38 -10.51 1.61
N PHE A 18 -8.54 -11.53 0.77
CA PHE A 18 -9.50 -11.51 -0.31
C PHE A 18 -10.87 -11.97 0.19
N LYS A 19 -11.92 -11.28 -0.22
CA LYS A 19 -13.30 -11.74 -0.09
C LYS A 19 -13.62 -12.66 -1.26
N SER A 20 -13.91 -13.94 -1.00
CA SER A 20 -14.47 -14.82 -2.03
C SER A 20 -15.83 -14.27 -2.47
N MET A 21 -16.00 -14.18 -3.79
CA MET A 21 -17.25 -13.79 -4.43
C MET A 21 -17.95 -15.03 -5.00
N ASP A 22 -17.18 -15.97 -5.52
CA ASP A 22 -17.59 -17.35 -5.78
C ASP A 22 -16.36 -18.29 -5.81
N ALA A 23 -16.48 -19.46 -6.44
CA ALA A 23 -15.45 -20.48 -6.53
C ALA A 23 -14.18 -20.05 -7.30
N GLU A 24 -14.28 -19.06 -8.18
CA GLU A 24 -13.17 -18.65 -9.05
C GLU A 24 -12.79 -17.17 -8.88
N ARG A 25 -13.65 -16.38 -8.21
CA ARG A 25 -13.50 -14.94 -8.11
C ARG A 25 -13.30 -14.49 -6.67
N TYR A 26 -12.32 -13.62 -6.52
CA TYR A 26 -11.92 -13.01 -5.26
C TYR A 26 -11.83 -11.50 -5.43
N ALA A 27 -12.31 -10.77 -4.42
CA ALA A 27 -12.23 -9.31 -4.39
C ALA A 27 -11.27 -8.87 -3.28
N THR A 28 -10.38 -7.93 -3.58
CA THR A 28 -9.66 -7.17 -2.57
C THR A 28 -10.19 -5.74 -2.55
N ARG A 29 -10.23 -5.14 -1.37
CA ARG A 29 -10.62 -3.75 -1.22
C ARG A 29 -9.38 -2.88 -1.06
N PHE A 30 -9.27 -1.85 -1.87
CA PHE A 30 -8.34 -0.76 -1.64
C PHE A 30 -9.06 0.40 -0.96
N SER A 31 -8.38 1.07 -0.04
CA SER A 31 -8.90 2.27 0.62
C SER A 31 -7.77 3.19 1.07
N PRO A 32 -8.03 4.50 1.25
CA PRO A 32 -7.06 5.41 1.84
C PRO A 32 -6.56 4.88 3.18
N ARG A 33 -5.25 4.94 3.37
CA ARG A 33 -4.60 4.44 4.58
C ARG A 33 -4.93 5.37 5.75
N ARG A 34 -5.30 4.80 6.90
CA ARG A 34 -5.56 5.60 8.11
C ARG A 34 -4.23 6.07 8.72
N PRO A 35 -4.14 7.29 9.30
CA PRO A 35 -2.89 7.85 9.83
C PRO A 35 -2.16 6.98 10.87
N LYS A 36 -2.87 6.11 11.59
CA LYS A 36 -2.33 5.22 12.64
C LYS A 36 -2.37 3.73 12.26
N SER A 37 -2.51 3.43 10.97
CA SER A 37 -2.55 2.04 10.51
C SER A 37 -1.16 1.42 10.48
N ASN A 38 -1.09 0.14 10.82
CA ASN A 38 0.17 -0.61 10.83
C ASN A 38 0.76 -0.76 9.43
N TRP A 39 2.08 -0.65 9.33
CA TRP A 39 2.84 -0.96 8.14
C TRP A 39 3.62 -2.26 8.37
N THR A 40 3.43 -3.23 7.49
CA THR A 40 4.29 -4.42 7.44
C THR A 40 5.62 -4.06 6.79
N GLU A 41 6.69 -4.77 7.13
CA GLU A 41 8.00 -4.53 6.50
C GLU A 41 7.95 -4.70 4.97
N THR A 42 7.19 -5.66 4.46
CA THR A 42 6.97 -5.83 3.01
C THR A 42 6.36 -4.59 2.35
N ASN A 43 5.38 -3.94 2.99
CA ASN A 43 4.83 -2.69 2.45
C ASN A 43 5.81 -1.53 2.57
N LYS A 44 6.66 -1.51 3.61
CA LYS A 44 7.74 -0.53 3.71
C LYS A 44 8.80 -0.74 2.61
N GLU A 45 9.19 -1.97 2.31
CA GLU A 45 10.10 -2.32 1.21
C GLU A 45 9.53 -1.90 -0.15
N ARG A 46 8.23 -2.16 -0.39
CA ARG A 46 7.53 -1.68 -1.59
C ARG A 46 7.60 -0.16 -1.69
N ALA A 47 7.32 0.56 -0.60
CA ALA A 47 7.41 2.02 -0.57
C ALA A 47 8.82 2.53 -0.87
N ARG A 48 9.87 1.94 -0.27
CA ARG A 48 11.28 2.30 -0.55
C ARG A 48 11.61 2.17 -2.03
N ARG A 49 11.23 1.05 -2.65
CA ARG A 49 11.43 0.83 -4.08
C ARG A 49 10.66 1.85 -4.93
N MET A 50 9.41 2.14 -4.58
CA MET A 50 8.60 3.14 -5.33
C MET A 50 9.15 4.57 -5.21
N ILE A 51 9.76 4.90 -4.06
CA ILE A 51 10.49 6.16 -3.86
C ILE A 51 11.75 6.18 -4.73
N ALA A 52 12.56 5.11 -4.70
CA ALA A 52 13.78 5.00 -5.50
C ALA A 52 13.52 5.06 -7.01
N GLU A 53 12.40 4.51 -7.47
CA GLU A 53 11.95 4.56 -8.87
C GLU A 53 11.30 5.91 -9.25
N GLY A 54 11.14 6.85 -8.33
CA GLY A 54 10.54 8.16 -8.58
C GLY A 54 9.03 8.14 -8.82
N LYS A 55 8.35 7.05 -8.42
CA LYS A 55 6.90 6.84 -8.68
C LYS A 55 6.00 7.23 -7.51
N MET A 56 6.59 7.39 -6.32
CA MET A 56 5.87 7.78 -5.11
C MET A 56 5.28 9.20 -5.24
N THR A 57 4.00 9.37 -4.94
CA THR A 57 3.34 10.69 -4.92
C THR A 57 3.42 11.35 -3.54
N GLU A 58 3.11 12.64 -3.47
CA GLU A 58 3.01 13.38 -2.20
C GLU A 58 1.99 12.77 -1.23
N ALA A 59 0.87 12.24 -1.74
CA ALA A 59 -0.13 11.55 -0.93
C ALA A 59 0.43 10.25 -0.32
N GLY A 60 1.20 9.50 -1.10
CA GLY A 60 1.91 8.31 -0.64
C GLY A 60 2.94 8.65 0.45
N ARG A 61 3.78 9.66 0.21
CA ARG A 61 4.76 10.18 1.19
C ARG A 61 4.10 10.59 2.49
N GLY A 62 2.98 11.31 2.43
CA GLY A 62 2.22 11.74 3.61
C GLY A 62 1.58 10.60 4.41
N SER A 63 1.54 9.38 3.87
CA SER A 63 0.96 8.20 4.53
C SER A 63 2.00 7.27 5.17
N LEU A 64 3.29 7.54 4.98
CA LEU A 64 4.38 6.73 5.50
C LEU A 64 4.36 6.71 7.04
N PRO A 65 4.74 5.59 7.68
CA PRO A 65 4.75 5.52 9.12
C PRO A 65 5.90 6.35 9.70
N LEU A 66 5.77 6.78 10.96
CA LEU A 66 6.79 7.60 11.63
C LEU A 66 8.16 6.91 11.75
N ASP A 67 8.19 5.58 11.75
CA ASP A 67 9.40 4.78 11.81
C ASP A 67 9.94 4.40 10.42
N PHE A 68 9.41 5.01 9.35
CA PHE A 68 9.91 4.78 8.00
C PHE A 68 11.34 5.29 7.87
N LYS A 69 12.23 4.40 7.44
CA LYS A 69 13.63 4.70 7.14
C LYS A 69 13.85 4.39 5.67
N ASP A 70 14.38 5.35 4.94
CA ASP A 70 14.80 5.18 3.54
C ASP A 70 15.99 4.22 3.44
#